data_AF-A0A932CGM0-F1
#
_entry.id   AF-A0A932CGM0-F1
#
_cell.length_a   1.000
_cell.length_b   1.000
_cell.length_c   1.000
_cell.angle_alpha   90.00
_cell.angle_beta   90.00
_cell.angle_gamma   90.00
#
_symmetry.space_group_name_H-M   'P 1'
#
loop_
_entity.id
_entity.type
_entity.pdbx_description
1 polymer ?
#
loop_
_entity_poly.entity_id
_entity_poly.type
_entity_poly.pdbx_seq_one_letter_code
_entity_poly.pdbx_strand_id
1 'polypeptide(L)'
;AKPVVRIETINGYTISCNAEVEIVKILAQKLYSKVGVSGNAQWEPKTLMIRQFTINNVLPYAEVPLDEAFRELAAIAGRYYADIDNVDEYIKHLRQDTESE
;
A
#
# COMPACT_ATOMS: atom_id res chain seq x y z
N ALA A 1 -19.92 5.74 19.24
CA ALA A 1 -19.27 6.23 18.00
C ALA A 1 -18.02 5.39 17.76
N LYS A 2 -17.72 5.01 16.50
CA LYS A 2 -16.43 4.37 16.20
C LYS A 2 -15.32 5.41 16.32
N PRO A 3 -14.17 5.08 16.94
CA PRO A 3 -13.07 6.02 17.08
C PRO A 3 -12.48 6.37 15.70
N VAL A 4 -11.96 7.60 15.61
CA VAL A 4 -11.42 8.16 14.37
C VAL A 4 -9.91 8.30 14.50
N VAL A 5 -9.20 7.82 13.49
CA VAL A 5 -7.75 8.00 13.33
C VAL A 5 -7.52 8.92 12.16
N ARG A 6 -6.58 9.84 12.29
CA ARG A 6 -6.15 10.71 11.20
C ARG A 6 -4.78 10.23 10.70
N ILE A 7 -4.70 9.92 9.42
CA ILE A 7 -3.47 9.44 8.78
C ILE A 7 -3.04 10.48 7.74
N GLU A 8 -1.78 10.87 7.79
CA GLU A 8 -1.12 11.59 6.72
C GLU A 8 -0.48 10.58 5.76
N THR A 9 -0.87 10.64 4.49
CA THR A 9 -0.30 9.81 3.43
C THR A 9 1.07 10.33 3.00
N ILE A 10 1.85 9.49 2.33
CA ILE A 10 3.16 9.86 1.77
C ILE A 10 3.12 11.06 0.80
N ASN A 11 1.94 11.34 0.24
CA ASN A 11 1.71 12.47 -0.68
C ASN A 11 1.23 13.74 0.06
N GLY A 12 1.25 13.74 1.40
CA GLY A 12 0.82 14.88 2.24
C GLY A 12 -0.69 15.02 2.43
N TYR A 13 -1.51 14.13 1.83
CA TYR A 13 -2.95 14.15 2.06
C TYR A 13 -3.30 13.58 3.42
N THR A 14 -4.23 14.23 4.10
CA THR A 14 -4.79 13.76 5.36
C THR A 14 -6.11 13.03 5.11
N ILE A 15 -6.24 11.82 5.66
CA ILE A 15 -7.46 11.00 5.58
C ILE A 15 -7.97 10.75 7.00
N SER A 16 -9.27 10.94 7.22
CA SER A 16 -9.95 10.53 8.45
C SER A 16 -10.50 9.12 8.29
N CYS A 17 -10.07 8.22 9.16
CA CYS A 17 -10.33 6.79 9.06
C CYS A 17 -11.09 6.30 10.28
N ASN A 18 -12.07 5.43 10.07
CA ASN A 18 -12.71 4.71 11.16
C ASN A 18 -11.89 3.47 11.51
N ALA A 19 -11.88 3.07 12.78
CA ALA A 19 -11.23 1.84 13.21
C ALA A 19 -11.94 1.25 14.45
N GLU A 20 -11.70 -0.04 14.73
CA GLU A 20 -12.05 -0.65 16.01
C GLU A 20 -11.11 -0.13 17.12
N VAL A 21 -11.57 -0.14 18.38
CA VAL A 21 -10.83 0.43 19.52
C VAL A 21 -9.45 -0.21 19.69
N GLU A 22 -9.36 -1.52 19.46
CA GLU A 22 -8.14 -2.31 19.55
C GLU A 22 -7.09 -1.84 18.53
N ILE A 23 -7.54 -1.57 17.29
CA ILE A 23 -6.68 -1.01 16.23
C ILE A 23 -6.21 0.40 16.62
N VAL A 24 -7.09 1.22 17.17
CA VAL A 24 -6.72 2.56 17.64
C VAL A 24 -5.67 2.50 18.75
N LYS A 25 -5.77 1.54 19.68
CA LYS A 25 -4.74 1.35 20.72
C LYS A 25 -3.38 0.99 20.12
N ILE A 26 -3.34 0.13 19.11
CA ILE A 26 -2.10 -0.22 18.41
C ILE A 26 -1.52 1.02 17.69
N LEU A 27 -2.37 1.77 16.99
CA LEU A 27 -1.94 2.98 16.27
C LEU A 27 -1.51 4.09 17.22
N ALA A 28 -2.12 4.21 18.40
CA ALA A 28 -1.73 5.17 19.43
C ALA A 28 -0.30 4.94 19.92
N GLN A 29 0.15 3.67 20.00
CA GLN A 29 1.54 3.32 20.33
C GLN A 29 2.53 3.67 19.20
N LYS A 30 2.02 3.98 18.00
CA LYS A 30 2.79 4.29 16.79
C LYS A 30 2.54 5.71 16.29
N LEU A 31 2.09 6.61 17.17
CA LEU A 31 1.89 8.02 16.82
C LEU A 31 3.18 8.61 16.23
N TYR A 32 3.00 9.42 15.18
CA TYR A 32 4.10 10.08 14.45
C TYR A 32 5.12 9.14 13.81
N SER A 33 4.80 7.84 13.72
CA SER A 33 5.60 6.86 12.99
C SER A 33 4.95 6.53 11.65
N LYS A 34 5.74 6.17 10.64
CA LYS A 34 5.19 5.58 9.41
C LYS A 34 4.65 4.18 9.70
N VAL A 35 3.43 3.93 9.26
CA VAL A 35 2.75 2.66 9.46
C VAL A 35 2.10 2.21 8.15
N GLY A 36 2.06 0.90 7.94
CA GLY A 36 1.18 0.30 6.94
C GLY A 36 -0.17 0.01 7.59
N VAL A 37 -1.25 0.27 6.86
CA VAL A 37 -2.62 -0.08 7.28
C VAL A 37 -3.35 -0.73 6.12
N SER A 38 -4.23 -1.67 6.41
CA SER A 38 -5.12 -2.28 5.42
C SER A 38 -6.57 -2.23 5.89
N GLY A 39 -7.50 -2.18 4.93
CA GLY A 39 -8.88 -1.88 5.25
C GLY A 39 -9.77 -1.71 4.03
N ASN A 40 -11.01 -1.28 4.29
CA ASN A 40 -12.01 -1.05 3.26
C ASN A 40 -12.08 0.44 2.90
N ALA A 41 -11.95 0.75 1.62
CA ALA A 41 -12.06 2.11 1.09
C ALA A 41 -13.38 2.30 0.32
N GLN A 42 -14.05 3.43 0.55
CA GLN A 42 -15.03 3.99 -0.38
C GLN A 42 -14.35 5.13 -1.12
N TRP A 43 -14.38 5.09 -2.45
CA TRP A 43 -13.72 6.05 -3.31
C TRP A 43 -14.65 6.53 -4.41
N GLU A 44 -14.34 7.70 -4.95
CA GLU A 44 -15.11 8.28 -6.06
C GLU A 44 -14.60 7.76 -7.41
N PRO A 45 -15.45 7.12 -8.23
CA PRO A 45 -15.02 6.46 -9.46
C PRO A 45 -14.27 7.35 -10.45
N LYS A 46 -14.62 8.63 -10.50
CA LYS A 46 -14.08 9.58 -11.48
C LYS A 46 -12.73 10.16 -11.08
N THR A 47 -12.49 10.34 -9.79
CA THR A 47 -11.30 11.02 -9.26
C THR A 47 -10.34 10.07 -8.55
N LEU A 48 -10.78 8.84 -8.30
CA LEU A 48 -10.10 7.84 -7.46
C LEU A 48 -9.84 8.32 -6.02
N MET A 49 -10.46 9.42 -5.61
CA MET A 49 -10.27 9.97 -4.27
C MET A 49 -10.98 9.12 -3.23
N ILE A 50 -10.27 8.76 -2.16
CA ILE A 50 -10.82 8.07 -1.01
C ILE A 50 -11.74 9.03 -0.25
N ARG A 51 -13.04 8.71 -0.20
CA ARG A 51 -14.03 9.43 0.60
C ARG A 51 -14.06 8.95 2.04
N GLN A 52 -13.92 7.64 2.23
CA GLN A 52 -13.92 7.03 3.55
C GLN A 52 -13.01 5.81 3.56
N PHE A 53 -12.25 5.65 4.64
CA PHE A 53 -11.42 4.47 4.87
C PHE A 53 -11.71 3.88 6.25
N THR A 54 -11.93 2.57 6.32
CA THR A 54 -12.06 1.84 7.59
C THR A 54 -10.86 0.92 7.73
N ILE A 55 -10.05 1.16 8.76
CA ILE A 55 -8.85 0.37 9.04
C ILE A 55 -9.28 -0.92 9.72
N ASN A 56 -8.91 -2.04 9.12
CA ASN A 56 -9.15 -3.37 9.65
C ASN A 56 -7.89 -3.94 10.31
N ASN A 57 -6.70 -3.63 9.77
CA ASN A 57 -5.42 -4.13 10.28
C ASN A 57 -4.32 -3.08 10.22
N VAL A 58 -3.36 -3.19 11.15
CA VAL A 58 -2.07 -2.51 11.09
C VAL A 58 -1.05 -3.52 10.55
N LEU A 59 -0.35 -3.15 9.48
CA LEU A 59 0.61 -4.01 8.81
C LEU A 59 1.99 -3.89 9.47
N PRO A 60 2.80 -4.95 9.45
CA PRO A 60 4.21 -4.90 9.82
C PRO A 60 4.98 -4.13 8.73
N TYR A 61 4.96 -2.81 8.82
CA TYR A 61 5.73 -1.93 7.96
C TYR A 61 7.01 -1.49 8.66
N ALA A 62 8.13 -1.58 7.95
CA ALA A 62 9.41 -1.02 8.34
C ALA A 62 9.90 -0.13 7.21
N GLU A 63 10.31 1.09 7.55
CA GLU A 63 11.00 1.96 6.60
C GLU A 63 12.46 1.50 6.51
N VAL A 64 12.85 0.99 5.34
CA VAL A 64 14.21 0.55 5.02
C VAL A 64 14.74 1.31 3.80
N PRO A 65 16.07 1.41 3.61
CA PRO A 65 16.66 1.94 2.39
C PRO A 65 16.14 1.25 1.11
N LEU A 66 16.10 1.99 0.00
CA LEU A 66 15.54 1.47 -1.26
C LEU A 66 16.25 0.22 -1.77
N ASP A 67 17.57 0.16 -1.65
CA ASP A 67 18.37 -0.99 -2.07
C ASP A 67 18.08 -2.24 -1.22
N GLU A 68 17.79 -2.06 0.06
CA GLU A 68 17.33 -3.13 0.95
C GLU A 68 15.92 -3.59 0.56
N ALA A 69 14.98 -2.66 0.35
CA ALA A 69 13.62 -2.98 -0.09
C ALA A 69 13.59 -3.77 -1.41
N PHE A 70 14.38 -3.36 -2.41
CA PHE A 70 14.47 -4.09 -3.68
C PHE A 70 15.11 -5.47 -3.51
N ARG A 71 16.09 -5.61 -2.61
CA ARG A 71 16.72 -6.89 -2.31
C ARG A 71 15.77 -7.86 -1.65
N GLU A 72 14.98 -7.40 -0.67
CA GLU A 72 13.93 -8.20 -0.04
C GLU A 72 12.85 -8.61 -1.05
N LEU A 73 12.42 -7.68 -1.91
CA LEU A 73 11.46 -7.97 -2.97
C LEU A 73 12.01 -9.04 -3.93
N ALA A 74 13.27 -8.91 -4.35
CA ALA A 74 13.93 -9.90 -5.20
C ALA A 74 14.04 -11.27 -4.53
N ALA A 75 14.28 -11.33 -3.22
CA ALA A 75 14.33 -12.59 -2.48
C ALA A 75 12.98 -13.32 -2.47
N ILE A 76 11.87 -12.58 -2.45
CA ILE A 76 10.51 -13.15 -2.44
C ILE A 76 10.04 -13.48 -3.86
N ALA A 77 10.21 -12.55 -4.79
CA ALA A 77 9.57 -12.56 -6.10
C ALA A 77 10.52 -12.90 -7.26
N GLY A 78 11.84 -12.75 -7.08
CA GLY A 78 12.82 -12.84 -8.17
C GLY A 78 12.81 -14.19 -8.89
N ARG A 79 12.51 -15.28 -8.18
CA ARG A 79 12.40 -16.62 -8.79
C ARG A 79 11.30 -16.73 -9.86
N TYR A 80 10.26 -15.89 -9.78
CA TYR A 80 9.15 -15.89 -10.74
C TYR A 80 9.47 -15.13 -12.02
N TYR A 81 10.63 -14.48 -12.07
CA TYR A 81 11.10 -13.66 -13.19
C TYR A 81 12.52 -14.05 -13.62
N ALA A 82 13.02 -15.20 -13.13
CA ALA A 82 14.39 -15.64 -13.34
C ALA A 82 14.67 -16.08 -14.79
N ASP A 83 13.61 -16.33 -15.56
CA ASP A 83 13.59 -16.71 -16.97
C ASP A 83 13.44 -15.50 -17.93
N ILE A 84 13.36 -14.28 -17.39
CA ILE A 84 13.31 -13.05 -18.20
C ILE A 84 14.73 -12.57 -18.47
N ASP A 85 15.24 -12.90 -19.65
CA ASP A 85 16.57 -12.46 -20.10
C ASP A 85 16.58 -11.00 -20.58
N ASN A 86 15.46 -10.53 -21.12
CA ASN A 86 15.30 -9.16 -21.65
C ASN A 86 14.05 -8.50 -21.07
N VAL A 87 14.26 -7.69 -20.03
CA VAL A 87 13.19 -6.98 -19.31
C VAL A 87 12.42 -6.03 -20.22
N ASP A 88 13.11 -5.33 -21.13
CA ASP A 88 12.47 -4.34 -22.01
C ASP A 88 11.52 -5.02 -23.01
N GLU A 89 11.93 -6.15 -23.60
CA GLU A 89 11.06 -6.93 -24.49
C GLU A 89 9.89 -7.52 -23.73
N TYR A 90 10.10 -8.07 -22.53
CA TYR A 90 9.04 -8.63 -21.70
C TYR A 90 7.97 -7.58 -21.35
N ILE A 91 8.37 -6.38 -20.91
CA ILE A 91 7.45 -5.28 -20.60
C ILE A 91 6.71 -4.80 -21.86
N LYS A 92 7.39 -4.75 -23.00
CA LYS A 92 6.77 -4.38 -24.28
C LYS A 92 5.65 -5.34 -24.66
N HIS A 93 5.87 -6.65 -24.53
CA HIS A 93 4.84 -7.66 -24.83
C HIS A 93 3.64 -7.53 -23.88
N LEU A 94 3.86 -7.40 -22.56
CA LEU A 94 2.79 -7.19 -21.58
C LEU A 94 1.88 -5.99 -21.91
N ARG A 95 2.46 -4.89 -22.38
CA ARG A 95 1.70 -3.69 -22.75
C ARG A 95 0.88 -3.89 -24.03
N GLN A 96 1.39 -4.65 -24.99
CA GLN A 96 0.69 -4.94 -26.25
C GLN A 96 -0.46 -5.94 -26.07
N ASP A 97 -0.29 -6.92 -25.19
CA ASP A 97 -1.35 -7.88 -24.87
C ASP A 97 -2.55 -7.20 -24.18
N THR A 98 -2.33 -6.09 -23.48
CA THR A 98 -3.40 -5.30 -22.83
C THR A 98 -4.25 -4.50 -23.83
N GLU A 99 -3.77 -4.27 -25.05
CA GLU A 99 -4.49 -3.51 -26.10
C GLU A 99 -5.38 -4.40 -27.00
N SER A 100 -5.43 -5.72 -26.75
CA SER A 100 -6.08 -6.70 -27.63
C SER A 100 -7.39 -7.29 -27.08
N GLU A 101 -7.94 -6.77 -25.99
CA GLU A 101 -9.28 -7.12 -25.45
C GLU A 101 -10.32 -6.00 -25.64
#